data_AF-Q4SY96-F1
#
_entry.id   AF-Q4SY96-F1
#
_cell.length_a   1.000
_cell.length_b   1.000
_cell.length_c   1.000
_cell.angle_alpha   90.00
_cell.angle_beta   90.00
_cell.angle_gamma   90.00
#
_symmetry.space_group_name_H-M   'P 1'
#
loop_
_entity.id
_entity.type
_entity.pdbx_description
1 polymer ?
#
loop_
_entity_poly.entity_id
_entity_poly.type
_entity_poly.pdbx_seq_one_letter_code
_entity_poly.pdbx_strand_id
1 'polypeptide(L)'
;VQSQVIQETIVPKEPPPEFEFIADPPSISAFDLDVVKLTAQFVARNGRQFLTQLMQKEQRNYQFDFLRPQHSLFNYFTKLVEQYTKILIPPKGLLVKLKKEAENQKDVLDQVKYRVEWAKFQERERKKEEEEKEKERVAYAQIDWHDFVVVETVDFQPNEQGHFPPPTTTEELGARILIQERYEKYGESEEVEMEVESEDEDDHRDNRNEVHSSQPDQDTQLQDMDEV
;
A
#
# COMPACT_ATOMS: atom_id res chain seq x y z
N VAL A 1 39.95 25.23 0.80
CA VAL A 1 38.94 24.17 0.83
C VAL A 1 37.65 24.80 0.31
N GLN A 2 37.28 24.54 -0.94
CA GLN A 2 36.10 25.15 -1.55
C GLN A 2 34.85 24.54 -0.92
N SER A 3 34.05 25.38 -0.28
CA SER A 3 32.73 25.08 0.22
C SER A 3 31.86 24.60 -0.94
N GLN A 4 31.49 23.31 -0.91
CA GLN A 4 30.46 22.78 -1.79
C GLN A 4 29.16 23.48 -1.44
N VAL A 5 28.68 24.30 -2.38
CA VAL A 5 27.36 24.90 -2.33
C VAL A 5 26.37 23.76 -2.25
N ILE A 6 25.72 23.63 -1.09
CA ILE A 6 24.54 22.81 -0.90
C ILE A 6 23.49 23.42 -1.82
N GLN A 7 23.37 22.87 -3.03
CA GLN A 7 22.22 23.16 -3.88
C GLN A 7 21.00 22.76 -3.09
N GLU A 8 20.13 23.74 -2.81
CA GLU A 8 18.84 23.53 -2.18
C GLU A 8 18.14 22.38 -2.91
N THR A 9 18.04 21.24 -2.22
CA THR A 9 17.37 20.08 -2.74
C THR A 9 15.91 20.44 -2.83
N ILE A 10 15.42 20.60 -4.06
CA ILE A 10 13.99 20.68 -4.34
C ILE A 10 13.38 19.47 -3.65
N VAL A 11 12.58 19.68 -2.61
CA VAL A 11 11.80 18.60 -2.00
C VAL A 11 10.77 18.24 -3.06
N PRO A 12 10.91 17.09 -3.74
CA PRO A 12 10.00 16.77 -4.83
C PRO A 12 8.64 16.50 -4.17
N LYS A 13 7.60 17.19 -4.65
CA LYS A 13 6.28 17.19 -4.02
C LYS A 13 5.42 16.01 -4.46
N GLU A 14 5.70 15.47 -5.64
CA GLU A 14 4.92 14.40 -6.26
C GLU A 14 5.84 13.30 -6.78
N PRO A 15 5.42 12.02 -6.68
CA PRO A 15 6.17 10.93 -7.28
C PRO A 15 6.30 11.14 -8.79
N PRO A 16 7.50 10.93 -9.37
CA PRO A 16 7.67 10.99 -10.80
C PRO A 16 6.81 9.90 -11.48
N PRO A 17 6.36 10.11 -12.73
CA PRO A 17 5.53 9.13 -13.44
C PRO A 17 6.18 7.74 -13.46
N GLU A 18 5.42 6.66 -13.31
CA GLU A 18 6.01 5.31 -13.37
C GLU A 18 6.58 4.98 -14.75
N PHE A 19 7.51 4.02 -14.81
CA PHE A 19 7.99 3.48 -16.08
C PHE A 19 6.93 2.58 -16.72
N GLU A 20 6.02 3.19 -17.45
CA GLU A 20 4.83 2.49 -17.99
C GLU A 20 5.17 1.37 -18.98
N PHE A 21 6.30 1.46 -19.68
CA PHE A 21 6.72 0.52 -20.74
C PHE A 21 7.80 -0.46 -20.30
N ILE A 22 8.18 -0.47 -19.02
CA ILE A 22 9.12 -1.43 -18.48
C ILE A 22 8.32 -2.47 -17.69
N ALA A 23 8.28 -3.69 -18.22
CA ALA A 23 7.78 -4.85 -17.51
C ALA A 23 8.83 -5.94 -17.63
N ASP A 24 9.56 -6.19 -16.56
CA ASP A 24 10.55 -7.26 -16.54
C ASP A 24 9.83 -8.60 -16.46
N PRO A 25 10.08 -9.52 -17.41
CA PRO A 25 9.47 -10.83 -17.37
C PRO A 25 9.97 -11.59 -16.13
N PRO A 26 9.07 -12.21 -15.36
CA PRO A 26 9.48 -13.18 -14.34
C PRO A 26 10.15 -14.39 -15.01
N SER A 27 10.77 -15.27 -14.23
CA SER A 27 11.40 -16.49 -14.77
C SER A 27 10.36 -17.36 -15.50
N ILE A 28 10.37 -17.32 -16.84
CA ILE A 28 9.38 -17.96 -17.72
C ILE A 28 10.09 -18.60 -18.91
N SER A 29 9.54 -19.69 -19.43
CA SER A 29 9.98 -20.30 -20.69
C SER A 29 9.77 -19.34 -21.87
N ALA A 30 10.65 -19.39 -22.88
CA ALA A 30 10.50 -18.58 -24.10
C ALA A 30 9.16 -18.84 -24.81
N PHE A 31 8.69 -20.09 -24.80
CA PHE A 31 7.40 -20.45 -25.39
C PHE A 31 6.23 -19.82 -24.63
N ASP A 32 6.21 -19.94 -23.30
CA ASP A 32 5.13 -19.38 -22.49
C ASP A 32 5.13 -17.85 -22.54
N LEU A 33 6.31 -17.24 -22.66
CA LEU A 33 6.45 -15.79 -22.87
C LEU A 33 5.78 -15.34 -24.17
N ASP A 34 5.95 -16.07 -25.26
CA ASP A 34 5.28 -15.77 -26.53
C ASP A 34 3.76 -15.97 -26.43
N VAL A 35 3.30 -17.02 -25.75
CA VAL A 35 1.87 -17.26 -25.50
C VAL A 35 1.25 -16.11 -24.70
N VAL A 36 1.91 -15.67 -23.62
CA VAL A 36 1.46 -14.56 -22.79
C VAL A 36 1.41 -13.26 -23.58
N LYS A 37 2.47 -12.93 -24.33
CA LYS A 37 2.52 -11.70 -25.16
C LYS A 37 1.44 -11.70 -26.24
N LEU A 38 1.27 -12.80 -26.94
CA LEU A 38 0.26 -12.93 -27.99
C LEU A 38 -1.14 -12.75 -27.40
N THR A 39 -1.42 -13.45 -26.30
CA THR A 39 -2.71 -13.34 -25.61
C THR A 39 -2.96 -11.92 -25.13
N ALA A 40 -1.95 -11.26 -24.56
CA ALA A 40 -2.05 -9.87 -24.12
C ALA A 40 -2.37 -8.90 -25.27
N GLN A 41 -1.79 -9.08 -26.46
CA GLN A 41 -2.10 -8.25 -27.63
C GLN A 41 -3.57 -8.41 -28.07
N PHE A 42 -4.07 -9.64 -28.11
CA PHE A 42 -5.48 -9.89 -28.46
C PHE A 42 -6.44 -9.33 -27.41
N VAL A 43 -6.10 -9.43 -26.12
CA VAL A 43 -6.90 -8.85 -25.03
C VAL A 43 -6.86 -7.32 -25.09
N ALA A 44 -5.70 -6.70 -25.33
CA ALA A 44 -5.58 -5.25 -25.48
C ALA A 44 -6.41 -4.70 -26.65
N ARG A 45 -6.52 -5.45 -27.75
CA ARG A 45 -7.31 -5.06 -28.92
C ARG A 45 -8.82 -5.26 -28.75
N ASN A 46 -9.24 -6.39 -28.19
CA ASN A 46 -10.66 -6.78 -28.12
C ASN A 46 -11.33 -6.44 -26.77
N GLY A 47 -10.53 -6.06 -25.76
CA GLY A 47 -10.98 -5.64 -24.45
C GLY A 47 -11.37 -6.78 -23.51
N ARG A 48 -11.93 -6.38 -22.36
CA ARG A 48 -12.24 -7.27 -21.22
C ARG A 48 -13.22 -8.39 -21.55
N GLN A 49 -14.16 -8.17 -22.47
CA GLN A 49 -15.13 -9.21 -22.86
C GLN A 49 -14.43 -10.44 -23.48
N PHE A 50 -13.40 -10.22 -24.29
CA PHE A 50 -12.60 -11.30 -24.87
C PHE A 50 -11.83 -12.07 -23.79
N LEU A 51 -11.26 -11.36 -22.82
CA LEU A 51 -10.57 -11.98 -21.68
C LEU A 51 -11.50 -12.91 -20.90
N THR A 52 -12.71 -12.45 -20.54
CA THR A 52 -13.69 -13.27 -19.81
C THR A 52 -14.07 -14.54 -20.60
N GLN A 53 -14.28 -14.42 -21.91
CA GLN A 53 -14.60 -15.57 -22.76
C GLN A 53 -13.44 -16.56 -22.86
N LEU A 54 -12.21 -16.06 -22.99
CA LEU A 54 -11.01 -16.89 -23.04
C LEU A 54 -10.81 -17.66 -21.73
N MET A 55 -10.98 -16.98 -20.59
CA MET A 55 -10.89 -17.61 -19.27
C MET A 55 -11.92 -18.74 -19.08
N GLN A 56 -13.15 -18.55 -19.58
CA GLN A 56 -14.19 -19.58 -19.49
C GLN A 56 -13.92 -20.78 -20.41
N LYS A 57 -13.47 -20.52 -21.65
CA LYS A 57 -13.19 -21.59 -22.63
C LYS A 57 -11.97 -22.42 -22.24
N GLU A 58 -10.91 -21.77 -21.78
CA GLU A 58 -9.62 -22.39 -21.46
C GLU A 58 -9.45 -22.68 -19.96
N GLN A 59 -10.54 -22.73 -19.18
CA GLN A 59 -10.48 -22.91 -17.72
C GLN A 59 -9.76 -24.20 -17.28
N ARG A 60 -9.75 -25.23 -18.14
CA ARG A 60 -9.09 -26.52 -17.87
C ARG A 60 -7.67 -26.60 -18.42
N ASN A 61 -7.21 -25.57 -19.12
CA ASN A 61 -5.91 -25.56 -19.77
C ASN A 61 -4.91 -24.76 -18.93
N TYR A 62 -3.94 -25.47 -18.34
CA TYR A 62 -2.94 -24.86 -17.47
C TYR A 62 -2.08 -23.81 -18.18
N GLN A 63 -1.96 -23.87 -19.53
CA GLN A 63 -1.21 -22.87 -20.28
C GLN A 63 -1.84 -21.48 -20.19
N PHE A 64 -3.15 -21.39 -19.91
CA PHE A 64 -3.87 -20.12 -19.74
C PHE A 64 -4.14 -19.78 -18.27
N ASP A 65 -3.55 -20.51 -17.33
CA ASP A 65 -3.72 -20.25 -15.90
C ASP A 65 -3.18 -18.89 -15.47
N PHE A 66 -2.25 -18.31 -16.25
CA PHE A 66 -1.75 -16.94 -16.06
C PHE A 66 -2.83 -15.86 -16.16
N LEU A 67 -4.02 -16.18 -16.69
CA LEU A 67 -5.17 -15.27 -16.72
C LEU A 67 -5.85 -15.13 -15.35
N ARG A 68 -5.49 -15.96 -14.36
CA ARG A 68 -6.06 -15.93 -13.01
C ARG A 68 -5.23 -15.03 -12.08
N PRO A 69 -5.86 -14.21 -11.23
CA PRO A 69 -5.14 -13.30 -10.31
C PRO A 69 -4.14 -13.99 -9.38
N GLN A 70 -4.42 -15.23 -8.94
CA GLN A 70 -3.52 -16.01 -8.10
C GLN A 70 -2.24 -16.49 -8.80
N HIS A 71 -2.14 -16.41 -10.13
CA HIS A 71 -0.97 -16.90 -10.85
C HIS A 71 0.18 -15.87 -10.84
N SER A 72 1.41 -16.32 -10.65
CA SER A 72 2.60 -15.45 -10.59
C SER A 72 2.78 -14.59 -11.85
N LEU A 73 2.44 -15.13 -13.03
CA LEU A 73 2.51 -14.42 -14.31
C LEU A 73 1.38 -13.41 -14.54
N PHE A 74 0.33 -13.37 -13.71
CA PHE A 74 -0.83 -12.50 -13.92
C PHE A 74 -0.47 -11.00 -13.87
N ASN A 75 0.41 -10.62 -12.94
CA ASN A 75 0.91 -9.24 -12.83
C ASN A 75 1.65 -8.83 -14.11
N TYR A 76 2.51 -9.71 -14.64
CA TYR A 76 3.23 -9.47 -15.89
C TYR A 76 2.28 -9.36 -17.09
N PHE A 77 1.32 -10.28 -17.19
CA PHE A 77 0.29 -10.26 -18.23
C PHE A 77 -0.54 -8.96 -18.20
N THR A 78 -0.96 -8.51 -17.02
CA THR A 78 -1.76 -7.29 -16.86
C THR A 78 -0.97 -6.05 -17.30
N LYS A 79 0.29 -5.93 -16.87
CA LYS A 79 1.19 -4.86 -17.32
C LYS A 79 1.38 -4.87 -18.85
N LEU A 80 1.52 -6.04 -19.48
CA LEU A 80 1.60 -6.16 -20.94
C LEU A 80 0.30 -5.71 -21.63
N VAL A 81 -0.87 -6.09 -21.11
CA VAL A 81 -2.17 -5.66 -21.66
C VAL A 81 -2.28 -4.14 -21.61
N GLU A 82 -1.92 -3.51 -20.49
CA GLU A 82 -1.91 -2.05 -20.33
C GLU A 82 -0.96 -1.38 -21.34
N GLN A 83 0.26 -1.88 -21.47
CA GLN A 83 1.25 -1.38 -22.43
C GLN A 83 0.74 -1.47 -23.87
N TYR A 84 0.26 -2.64 -24.29
CA TYR A 84 -0.28 -2.83 -25.63
C TYR A 84 -1.51 -1.96 -25.88
N THR A 85 -2.36 -1.76 -24.88
CA THR A 85 -3.53 -0.87 -25.00
C THR A 85 -3.09 0.57 -25.23
N LYS A 86 -2.10 1.06 -24.47
CA LYS A 86 -1.54 2.41 -24.65
C LYS A 86 -0.86 2.60 -26.01
N ILE A 87 -0.30 1.54 -26.61
CA ILE A 87 0.32 1.59 -27.94
C ILE A 87 -0.75 1.56 -29.05
N LEU A 88 -1.73 0.67 -28.94
CA LEU A 88 -2.79 0.50 -29.95
C LEU A 88 -3.80 1.66 -29.92
N ILE A 89 -4.07 2.20 -28.74
CA ILE A 89 -5.00 3.30 -28.49
C ILE A 89 -4.28 4.36 -27.66
N PRO A 90 -3.42 5.18 -28.29
CA PRO A 90 -2.62 6.17 -27.57
C PRO A 90 -3.51 7.23 -26.93
N PRO A 91 -3.31 7.56 -25.64
CA PRO A 91 -4.05 8.62 -24.99
C PRO A 91 -3.76 9.97 -25.67
N LYS A 92 -4.79 10.82 -25.72
CA LYS A 92 -4.70 12.15 -26.35
C LYS A 92 -3.58 12.95 -25.67
N GLY A 93 -2.59 13.38 -26.45
CA GLY A 93 -1.44 14.15 -25.97
C GLY A 93 -0.16 13.34 -25.73
N LEU A 94 -0.19 12.00 -25.73
CA LEU A 94 1.05 11.20 -25.63
C LEU A 94 1.98 11.46 -26.81
N LEU A 95 1.45 11.44 -28.04
CA LEU A 95 2.23 11.73 -29.24
C LEU A 95 2.80 13.16 -29.24
N VAL A 96 2.09 14.13 -28.65
CA VAL A 96 2.54 15.52 -28.54
C VAL A 96 3.68 15.62 -27.53
N LYS A 97 3.55 14.97 -26.38
CA LYS A 97 4.61 14.87 -25.37
C LYS A 97 5.87 14.23 -25.96
N LEU A 98 5.73 13.08 -26.62
CA LEU A 98 6.84 12.37 -27.26
C LEU A 98 7.54 13.24 -28.31
N LYS A 99 6.78 13.98 -29.12
CA LYS A 99 7.36 14.91 -30.10
C LYS A 99 8.15 16.03 -29.42
N LYS A 100 7.62 16.60 -28.34
CA LYS A 100 8.31 17.63 -27.55
C LYS A 100 9.58 17.09 -26.90
N GLU A 101 9.53 15.89 -26.33
CA GLU A 101 10.69 15.22 -25.72
C GLU A 101 11.77 14.88 -26.76
N ALA A 102 11.39 14.51 -27.97
CA ALA A 102 12.32 14.27 -29.07
C ALA A 102 13.01 15.56 -29.55
N GLU A 103 12.33 16.71 -29.47
CA GLU A 103 12.88 18.02 -29.87
C GLU A 103 13.70 18.68 -28.76
N ASN A 104 13.36 18.46 -27.47
CA ASN A 104 13.99 19.11 -26.32
C ASN A 104 14.74 18.12 -25.41
N GLN A 105 16.04 17.93 -25.67
CA GLN A 105 16.90 17.12 -24.79
C GLN A 105 16.97 17.63 -23.34
N LYS A 106 16.85 18.94 -23.12
CA LYS A 106 16.92 19.54 -21.77
C LYS A 106 15.74 19.11 -20.89
N ASP A 107 14.54 19.03 -21.46
CA ASP A 107 13.33 18.61 -20.73
C ASP A 107 13.50 17.18 -20.20
N VAL A 108 14.10 16.29 -21.00
CA VAL A 108 14.41 14.91 -20.58
C VAL A 108 15.44 14.89 -19.45
N LEU A 109 16.49 15.71 -19.52
CA LEU A 109 17.50 15.80 -18.45
C LEU A 109 16.91 16.31 -17.14
N ASP A 110 16.00 17.28 -17.19
CA ASP A 110 15.35 17.81 -15.98
C ASP A 110 14.39 16.77 -15.37
N GLN A 111 13.67 15.98 -16.19
CA GLN A 111 12.89 14.84 -15.70
C GLN A 111 13.77 13.78 -15.02
N VAL A 112 14.93 13.47 -15.60
CA VAL A 112 15.88 12.51 -15.01
C VAL A 112 16.44 13.03 -13.68
N LYS A 113 16.81 14.31 -13.60
CA LYS A 113 17.26 14.94 -12.35
C LYS A 113 16.18 14.85 -11.27
N TYR A 114 14.94 15.22 -11.62
CA TYR A 114 13.80 15.13 -10.71
C TYR A 114 13.60 13.71 -10.16
N ARG A 115 13.69 12.69 -11.03
CA ARG A 115 13.64 11.28 -10.60
C ARG A 115 14.76 10.89 -9.65
N VAL A 116 15.99 11.33 -9.92
CA VAL A 116 17.16 11.05 -9.06
C VAL A 116 17.00 11.73 -7.70
N GLU A 117 16.49 12.96 -7.67
CA GLU A 117 16.20 13.69 -6.45
C GLU A 117 15.10 13.00 -5.64
N TRP A 118 14.02 12.55 -6.30
CA TRP A 118 12.97 11.76 -5.66
C TRP A 118 13.48 10.44 -5.09
N ALA A 119 14.27 9.68 -5.83
CA ALA A 119 14.85 8.43 -5.33
C ALA A 119 15.73 8.66 -4.08
N LYS A 120 16.52 9.74 -4.07
CA LYS A 120 17.32 10.13 -2.90
C LYS A 120 16.45 10.58 -1.72
N PHE A 121 15.35 11.27 -1.99
CA PHE A 121 14.40 11.70 -0.98
C PHE A 121 13.72 10.48 -0.33
N GLN A 122 13.18 9.55 -1.13
CA GLN A 122 12.57 8.33 -0.61
C GLN A 122 13.55 7.45 0.18
N GLU A 123 14.79 7.32 -0.30
CA GLU A 123 15.82 6.59 0.44
C GLU A 123 16.11 7.23 1.80
N ARG A 124 16.14 8.57 1.87
CA ARG A 124 16.36 9.31 3.12
C ARG A 124 15.20 9.14 4.09
N GLU A 125 13.97 9.22 3.60
CA GLU A 125 12.76 9.02 4.43
C GLU A 125 12.70 7.58 4.95
N ARG A 126 12.90 6.58 4.09
CA ARG A 126 12.95 5.17 4.50
C ARG A 126 14.02 4.93 5.56
N LYS A 127 15.22 5.46 5.34
CA LYS A 127 16.33 5.32 6.30
C LYS A 127 16.00 6.00 7.64
N LYS A 128 15.36 7.16 7.62
CA LYS A 128 14.95 7.86 8.84
C LYS A 128 13.90 7.06 9.61
N GLU A 129 12.93 6.47 8.92
CA GLU A 129 11.91 5.60 9.52
C GLU A 129 12.55 4.31 10.10
N GLU A 130 13.51 3.72 9.40
CA GLU A 130 14.28 2.57 9.90
C GLU A 130 15.10 2.93 11.16
N GLU A 131 15.77 4.08 11.16
CA GLU A 131 16.52 4.59 12.32
C GLU A 131 15.60 4.90 13.52
N GLU A 132 14.40 5.41 13.27
CA GLU A 132 13.40 5.69 14.31
C GLU A 132 12.87 4.39 14.93
N LYS A 133 12.52 3.39 14.10
CA LYS A 133 12.13 2.05 14.57
C LYS A 133 13.26 1.35 15.32
N GLU A 134 14.51 1.52 14.89
CA GLU A 134 15.67 0.97 15.62
C GLU A 134 15.85 1.66 16.97
N LYS A 135 15.71 3.00 17.04
CA LYS A 135 15.74 3.74 18.30
C LYS A 135 14.61 3.32 19.24
N GLU A 136 13.39 3.14 18.73
CA GLU A 136 12.26 2.64 19.51
C GLU A 136 12.54 1.23 20.03
N ARG A 137 13.09 0.34 19.20
CA ARG A 137 13.48 -1.02 19.62
C ARG A 137 14.53 -0.97 20.72
N VAL A 138 15.56 -0.14 20.58
CA VAL A 138 16.62 0.02 21.58
C VAL A 138 16.05 0.63 22.86
N ALA A 139 15.22 1.67 22.76
CA ALA A 139 14.56 2.28 23.91
C ALA A 139 13.68 1.26 24.65
N TYR A 140 12.88 0.48 23.91
CA TYR A 140 12.04 -0.58 24.48
C TYR A 140 12.85 -1.63 25.22
N ALA A 141 14.01 -2.04 24.67
CA ALA A 141 14.93 -2.98 25.31
C ALA A 141 15.68 -2.38 26.52
N GLN A 142 15.79 -1.05 26.60
CA GLN A 142 16.40 -0.34 27.72
C GLN A 142 15.43 -0.07 28.88
N ILE A 143 14.12 -0.30 28.69
CA ILE A 143 13.15 -0.20 29.78
C ILE A 143 13.43 -1.33 30.78
N ASP A 144 13.71 -0.96 32.03
CA ASP A 144 13.81 -1.91 33.12
C ASP A 144 12.40 -2.34 33.54
N TRP A 145 11.94 -3.46 32.98
CA TRP A 145 10.65 -4.05 33.31
C TRP A 145 10.54 -4.59 34.75
N HIS A 146 11.63 -4.56 35.54
CA HIS A 146 11.60 -4.90 36.96
C HIS A 146 11.44 -3.66 37.86
N ASP A 147 11.57 -2.45 37.31
CA ASP A 147 11.31 -1.18 38.02
C ASP A 147 9.85 -0.75 37.85
N PHE A 148 8.94 -1.56 38.38
CA PHE A 148 7.52 -1.24 38.43
C PHE A 148 7.04 -1.08 39.86
N VAL A 149 6.23 -0.07 40.10
CA VAL A 149 5.51 0.11 41.35
C VAL A 149 4.12 -0.48 41.16
N VAL A 150 3.88 -1.65 41.76
CA VAL A 150 2.53 -2.22 41.81
C VAL A 150 1.67 -1.33 42.70
N VAL A 151 0.78 -0.56 42.08
CA VAL A 151 -0.16 0.32 42.79
C VAL A 151 -1.31 -0.50 43.38
N GLU A 152 -1.81 -1.46 42.61
CA GLU A 152 -2.97 -2.27 42.99
C GLU A 152 -2.88 -3.64 42.32
N THR A 153 -3.14 -4.69 43.10
CA THR A 153 -3.30 -6.05 42.59
C THR A 153 -4.78 -6.36 42.54
N VAL A 154 -5.32 -6.54 41.34
CA VAL A 154 -6.71 -6.99 41.16
C VAL A 154 -6.73 -8.51 41.39
N ASP A 155 -7.40 -8.93 42.45
CA ASP A 155 -7.48 -10.34 42.84
C ASP A 155 -8.87 -10.88 42.48
N PHE A 156 -8.94 -11.86 41.58
CA PHE A 156 -10.21 -12.39 41.08
C PHE A 156 -10.65 -13.60 41.90
N GLN A 157 -11.88 -13.57 42.42
CA GLN A 157 -12.45 -14.75 43.07
C GLN A 157 -12.91 -15.76 42.00
N PRO A 158 -12.73 -17.09 42.20
CA PRO A 158 -13.09 -18.11 41.20
C PRO A 158 -14.56 -18.10 40.74
N ASN A 159 -15.44 -17.42 41.47
CA ASN A 159 -16.88 -17.37 41.23
C ASN A 159 -17.35 -15.99 40.75
N GLU A 160 -16.43 -15.07 40.44
CA GLU A 160 -16.74 -13.71 40.02
C GLU A 160 -16.96 -13.66 38.51
N GLN A 161 -18.21 -13.42 38.08
CA GLN A 161 -18.50 -13.15 36.66
C GLN A 161 -18.03 -11.74 36.32
N GLY A 162 -16.77 -11.65 35.88
CA GLY A 162 -16.16 -10.41 35.44
C GLY A 162 -16.96 -9.77 34.31
N HIS A 163 -17.69 -8.70 34.63
CA HIS A 163 -18.29 -7.80 33.64
C HIS A 163 -17.20 -6.92 33.05
N PHE A 164 -16.24 -7.52 32.36
CA PHE A 164 -15.20 -6.78 31.68
C PHE A 164 -15.74 -6.24 30.36
N PRO A 165 -15.42 -4.97 30.02
CA PRO A 165 -15.66 -4.49 28.68
C PRO A 165 -14.92 -5.39 27.68
N PRO A 166 -15.43 -5.53 26.44
CA PRO A 166 -14.74 -6.28 25.40
C PRO A 166 -13.30 -5.78 25.25
N PRO A 167 -12.35 -6.67 24.92
CA PRO A 167 -10.94 -6.30 24.77
C PRO A 167 -10.81 -5.18 23.73
N THR A 168 -10.18 -4.08 24.14
CA THR A 168 -10.00 -2.89 23.31
C THR A 168 -9.14 -3.24 22.09
N THR A 169 -9.59 -2.82 20.90
CA THR A 169 -8.85 -3.02 19.66
C THR A 169 -7.79 -1.94 19.47
N THR A 170 -6.79 -2.20 18.62
CA THR A 170 -5.70 -1.25 18.32
C THR A 170 -6.22 0.12 17.81
N GLU A 171 -7.37 0.13 17.14
CA GLU A 171 -8.02 1.36 16.66
C GLU A 171 -8.66 2.16 17.81
N GLU A 172 -9.32 1.48 18.75
CA GLU A 172 -9.91 2.12 19.93
C GLU A 172 -8.83 2.66 20.89
N LEU A 173 -7.67 2.00 20.98
CA LEU A 173 -6.52 2.50 21.74
C LEU A 173 -5.98 3.82 21.16
N GLY A 174 -5.87 3.92 19.83
CA GLY A 174 -5.46 5.16 19.17
C GLY A 174 -6.44 6.32 19.42
N ALA A 175 -7.75 6.04 19.33
CA ALA A 175 -8.78 7.04 19.63
C ALA A 175 -8.73 7.50 21.10
N ARG A 176 -8.52 6.59 22.05
CA ARG A 176 -8.40 6.93 23.47
C ARG A 176 -7.14 7.73 23.80
N ILE A 177 -6.00 7.41 23.18
CA ILE A 177 -4.75 8.19 23.35
C ILE A 177 -4.95 9.62 22.85
N LEU A 178 -5.58 9.81 21.69
CA LEU A 178 -5.90 11.14 21.17
C LEU A 178 -6.90 11.92 22.04
N ILE A 179 -7.88 11.22 22.64
CA ILE A 179 -8.81 11.81 23.61
C ILE A 179 -8.07 12.23 24.89
N GLN A 180 -7.15 11.39 25.38
CA GLN A 180 -6.33 11.66 26.56
C GLN A 180 -5.40 12.85 26.32
N GLU A 181 -4.69 12.90 25.19
CA GLU A 181 -3.86 14.05 24.82
C GLU A 181 -4.69 15.34 24.69
N ARG A 182 -5.91 15.26 24.17
CA ARG A 182 -6.85 16.40 24.12
C ARG A 182 -7.24 16.85 25.52
N TYR A 183 -7.54 15.92 26.42
CA TYR A 183 -7.91 16.20 27.81
C TYR A 183 -6.77 16.87 28.58
N GLU A 184 -5.54 16.38 28.40
CA GLU A 184 -4.35 16.94 29.04
C GLU A 184 -3.98 18.33 28.50
N LYS A 185 -4.24 18.56 27.20
CA LYS A 185 -3.89 19.83 26.54
C LYS A 185 -4.93 20.94 26.74
N TYR A 186 -6.21 20.61 26.87
CA TYR A 186 -7.29 21.60 26.91
C TYR A 186 -8.10 21.59 28.22
N GLY A 187 -7.93 20.59 29.09
CA GLY A 187 -8.76 20.43 30.29
C GLY A 187 -10.23 20.12 29.96
N GLU A 188 -10.98 19.67 30.97
CA GLU A 188 -12.35 19.16 30.88
C GLU A 188 -13.41 20.17 30.37
N SER A 189 -13.04 21.43 30.08
CA SER A 189 -13.99 22.54 30.04
C SER A 189 -14.37 23.10 28.67
N GLU A 190 -14.29 22.33 27.59
CA GLU A 190 -14.92 22.76 26.33
C GLU A 190 -15.47 21.56 25.56
N GLU A 191 -16.77 21.29 25.72
CA GLU A 191 -17.55 20.49 24.78
C GLU A 191 -17.57 21.24 23.44
N VAL A 192 -16.50 21.07 22.66
CA VAL A 192 -16.51 21.43 21.24
C VAL A 192 -17.08 20.22 20.51
N GLU A 193 -18.38 20.29 20.18
CA GLU A 193 -18.99 19.45 19.15
C GLU A 193 -18.13 19.56 17.89
N MET A 194 -17.31 18.54 17.63
CA MET A 194 -16.69 18.39 16.33
C MET A 194 -17.77 17.84 15.40
N GLU A 195 -18.46 18.74 14.71
CA GLU A 195 -19.11 18.41 13.45
C GLU A 195 -18.05 17.81 12.54
N VAL A 196 -18.09 16.49 12.41
CA VAL A 196 -17.42 15.79 11.31
C VAL A 196 -18.26 16.12 10.08
N GLU A 197 -17.95 17.22 9.39
CA GLU A 197 -18.44 17.45 8.04
C GLU A 197 -17.83 16.37 7.14
N SER A 198 -18.52 15.24 7.04
CA SER A 198 -18.34 14.30 5.96
C SER A 198 -18.96 14.91 4.70
N GLU A 199 -18.16 15.64 3.92
CA GLU A 199 -18.48 15.95 2.54
C GLU A 199 -18.37 14.67 1.70
N ASP A 200 -19.46 13.91 1.63
CA ASP A 200 -19.69 12.92 0.58
C ASP A 200 -21.07 13.21 -0.04
N GLU A 201 -21.06 13.86 -1.21
CA GLU A 201 -22.24 14.08 -2.05
C GLU A 201 -22.74 12.76 -2.66
N ASP A 202 -23.92 12.36 -2.19
CA ASP A 202 -25.10 11.86 -2.91
C ASP A 202 -25.12 10.55 -3.75
N ASP A 203 -26.05 9.69 -3.29
CA ASP A 203 -27.13 9.00 -4.02
C ASP A 203 -26.85 7.67 -4.80
N HIS A 204 -27.22 6.53 -4.20
CA HIS A 204 -28.40 5.74 -4.62
C HIS A 204 -28.65 4.44 -3.83
N ARG A 205 -29.76 4.46 -3.08
CA ARG A 205 -30.87 3.46 -2.92
C ARG A 205 -30.63 1.94 -2.75
N ASP A 206 -31.34 1.47 -1.71
CA ASP A 206 -32.20 0.27 -1.59
C ASP A 206 -31.64 -1.07 -1.02
N ASN A 207 -31.98 -1.27 0.27
CA ASN A 207 -32.80 -2.37 0.79
C ASN A 207 -32.25 -3.83 0.80
N ARG A 208 -31.78 -4.30 1.98
CA ARG A 208 -32.37 -5.46 2.70
C ARG A 208 -31.59 -5.86 3.95
N ASN A 209 -32.34 -6.16 5.01
CA ASN A 209 -31.96 -7.03 6.13
C ASN A 209 -31.24 -8.29 5.65
N GLU A 210 -30.13 -8.67 6.30
CA GLU A 210 -29.99 -9.99 6.93
C GLU A 210 -28.71 -10.10 7.78
N VAL A 211 -28.87 -10.82 8.88
CA VAL A 211 -27.87 -11.16 9.90
C VAL A 211 -26.88 -12.19 9.33
N HIS A 212 -25.58 -11.92 9.42
CA HIS A 212 -24.60 -13.01 9.38
C HIS A 212 -23.37 -12.76 10.26
N SER A 213 -23.23 -13.66 11.23
CA SER A 213 -22.07 -13.89 12.10
C SER A 213 -20.81 -14.14 11.28
N SER A 214 -19.73 -13.45 11.61
CA SER A 214 -18.39 -13.75 11.09
C SER A 214 -17.43 -13.79 12.27
N GLN A 215 -17.02 -15.00 12.68
CA GLN A 215 -15.87 -15.21 13.55
C GLN A 215 -14.60 -14.81 12.77
N PRO A 216 -13.61 -14.14 13.39
CA PRO A 216 -12.27 -14.07 12.83
C PRO A 216 -11.46 -15.30 13.26
N ASP A 217 -10.84 -15.92 12.26
CA ASP A 217 -9.94 -17.06 12.36
C ASP A 217 -8.75 -16.79 13.30
N GLN A 218 -8.47 -17.77 14.15
CA GLN A 218 -7.24 -17.86 14.91
C GLN A 218 -6.14 -18.37 13.98
N ASP A 219 -5.13 -17.54 13.72
CA ASP A 219 -3.81 -18.01 13.30
C ASP A 219 -2.73 -17.14 13.95
N THR A 220 -2.51 -17.39 15.25
CA THR A 220 -1.32 -16.93 15.96
C THR A 220 -0.29 -18.05 15.88
N GLN A 221 0.49 -18.04 14.80
CA GLN A 221 1.65 -18.91 14.69
C GLN A 221 2.73 -18.36 15.64
N LEU A 222 2.80 -18.95 16.84
CA LEU A 222 3.89 -18.78 17.79
C LEU A 222 5.20 -19.17 17.10
N GLN A 223 6.15 -18.24 17.02
CA GLN A 223 7.51 -18.56 16.66
C GLN A 223 8.33 -18.59 17.94
N ASP A 224 8.64 -19.81 18.37
CA ASP A 224 9.43 -20.13 19.55
C ASP A 224 10.79 -19.43 19.49
N MET A 225 11.08 -18.69 20.55
CA MET A 225 12.37 -18.06 20.81
C MET A 225 13.22 -19.06 21.58
N ASP A 226 13.89 -19.95 20.85
CA ASP A 226 14.89 -20.86 21.46
C ASP A 226 16.17 -20.08 21.81
N GLU A 227 16.50 -20.13 23.09
CA GLU A 227 17.78 -19.73 23.71
C GLU A 227 18.97 -20.48 23.10
N VAL A 228 20.04 -19.75 22.76
CA VAL A 228 21.44 -20.14 23.05
C VAL A 228 22.25 -18.88 23.38
#